data_AF-A0A9W9PJC8-F1
#
_entry.id   AF-A0A9W9PJC8-F1
#
_cell.length_a   1.000
_cell.length_b   1.000
_cell.length_c   1.000
_cell.angle_alpha   90.00
_cell.angle_beta   90.00
_cell.angle_gamma   90.00
#
_symmetry.space_group_name_H-M   'P 1'
#
loop_
_entity.id
_entity.type
_entity.pdbx_description
1 polymer ?
#
loop_
_entity_poly.entity_id
_entity_poly.type
_entity_poly.pdbx_seq_one_letter_code
_entity_poly.pdbx_strand_id
1 'polypeptide(L)'
;MTLRLTSAPVAGIQKRKTTKTAARSRSSPFATHPRRKPNASSGVKTPKWEPDEPLPDLGATSYISETAPVQDVVQAIRYVRDSMFDELPARAGMNSTRIAEVLNLRRSLPPVASVAHVHTVLNAPTKVEREIVELVKSGRVRRLIVPGRGNDAAGLGDCLVLAEDWDGIVRSSPSLADPIKGALYFERKELHIFRAGRDLLT
;
A
#
# COMPACT_ATOMS: atom_id res chain seq x y z
N MET A 1 -21.45 31.15 -13.51
CA MET A 1 -20.76 29.98 -14.09
C MET A 1 -21.70 28.79 -14.01
N THR A 2 -22.01 28.18 -15.15
CA THR A 2 -23.03 27.12 -15.29
C THR A 2 -22.36 25.74 -15.24
N LEU A 3 -22.87 24.85 -14.39
CA LEU A 3 -22.33 23.48 -14.24
C LEU A 3 -22.92 22.57 -15.31
N ARG A 4 -22.07 22.06 -16.23
CA ARG A 4 -22.45 21.03 -17.20
C ARG A 4 -22.21 19.65 -16.58
N LEU A 5 -23.29 18.93 -16.28
CA LEU A 5 -23.25 17.49 -16.00
C LEU A 5 -23.13 16.74 -17.33
N THR A 6 -22.09 15.93 -17.50
CA THR A 6 -22.00 14.94 -18.59
C THR A 6 -22.18 13.56 -17.99
N SER A 7 -23.23 12.84 -18.38
CA SER A 7 -23.42 11.43 -18.02
C SER A 7 -22.36 10.55 -18.68
N ALA A 8 -21.88 9.53 -17.96
CA ALA A 8 -20.97 8.53 -18.51
C ALA A 8 -21.71 7.63 -19.53
N PRO A 9 -21.13 7.30 -20.70
CA PRO A 9 -21.77 6.38 -21.64
C PRO A 9 -21.76 4.95 -21.08
N VAL A 10 -22.95 4.35 -20.99
CA VAL A 10 -23.14 2.93 -20.68
C VAL A 10 -22.51 2.11 -21.81
N ALA A 11 -21.49 1.31 -21.50
CA ALA A 11 -20.89 0.36 -22.42
C ALA A 11 -21.87 -0.80 -22.72
N GLY A 12 -22.76 -0.60 -23.69
CA GLY A 12 -23.62 -1.65 -24.22
C GLY A 12 -22.79 -2.67 -25.01
N ILE A 13 -22.47 -3.82 -24.40
CA ILE A 13 -21.84 -4.95 -25.11
C ILE A 13 -22.89 -5.57 -26.04
N GLN A 14 -22.88 -5.17 -27.30
CA GLN A 14 -23.60 -5.86 -28.37
C GLN A 14 -22.82 -7.12 -28.77
N LYS A 15 -23.34 -8.30 -28.42
CA LYS A 15 -22.77 -9.58 -28.88
C LYS A 15 -23.02 -9.74 -30.37
N ARG A 16 -21.97 -9.54 -31.17
CA ARG A 16 -21.99 -9.75 -32.62
C ARG A 16 -22.12 -11.27 -32.90
N LYS A 17 -23.18 -11.66 -33.59
CA LYS A 17 -23.37 -13.02 -34.11
C LYS A 17 -22.46 -13.19 -35.33
N THR A 18 -21.31 -13.82 -35.17
CA THR A 18 -20.42 -14.15 -36.28
C THR A 18 -20.42 -15.64 -36.58
N THR A 19 -20.54 -15.89 -37.87
CA THR A 19 -20.58 -17.14 -38.61
C THR A 19 -19.35 -18.03 -38.39
N LYS A 20 -19.58 -19.33 -38.64
CA LYS A 20 -18.65 -20.45 -38.50
C LYS A 20 -17.34 -20.24 -39.28
N THR A 21 -16.24 -19.94 -38.58
CA THR A 21 -14.88 -20.35 -38.98
C THR A 21 -14.04 -20.58 -37.73
N ALA A 22 -13.47 -21.78 -37.62
CA ALA A 22 -12.78 -22.28 -36.45
C ALA A 22 -11.46 -21.55 -36.17
N ALA A 23 -11.41 -20.78 -35.10
CA ALA A 23 -10.19 -20.46 -34.36
C ALA A 23 -10.32 -21.13 -32.99
N ARG A 24 -9.36 -22.01 -32.66
CA ARG A 24 -9.30 -22.77 -31.39
C ARG A 24 -9.21 -21.79 -30.22
N SER A 25 -10.35 -21.44 -29.62
CA SER A 25 -10.38 -20.76 -28.34
C SER A 25 -9.91 -21.75 -27.28
N ARG A 26 -8.82 -21.41 -26.57
CA ARG A 26 -8.40 -22.13 -25.38
C ARG A 26 -9.54 -22.02 -24.36
N SER A 27 -10.30 -23.09 -24.18
CA SER A 27 -11.32 -23.16 -23.13
C SER A 27 -10.64 -22.98 -21.78
N SER A 28 -11.22 -22.14 -20.92
CA SER A 28 -10.75 -22.06 -19.54
C SER A 28 -10.91 -23.44 -18.87
N PRO A 29 -9.99 -23.84 -17.97
CA PRO A 29 -10.08 -25.11 -17.26
C PRO A 29 -11.32 -25.23 -16.36
N PHE A 30 -12.07 -24.13 -16.18
CA PHE A 30 -13.32 -24.08 -15.43
C PHE A 30 -14.57 -24.06 -16.33
N ALA A 31 -14.42 -24.15 -17.65
CA ALA A 31 -15.55 -24.11 -18.60
C ALA A 31 -16.46 -25.35 -18.49
N THR A 32 -15.92 -26.48 -18.05
CA THR A 32 -16.65 -27.72 -17.79
C THR A 32 -17.19 -27.82 -16.35
N HIS A 33 -16.88 -26.85 -15.48
CA HIS A 33 -17.39 -26.89 -14.11
C HIS A 33 -18.89 -26.54 -14.10
N PRO A 34 -19.74 -27.35 -13.45
CA PRO A 34 -21.17 -27.06 -13.37
C PRO A 34 -21.40 -25.72 -12.67
N ARG A 35 -21.85 -24.71 -13.44
CA ARG A 35 -22.32 -23.44 -12.88
C ARG A 35 -23.70 -23.66 -12.26
N ARG A 36 -23.74 -23.83 -10.95
CA ARG A 36 -24.99 -23.80 -10.19
C ARG A 36 -25.36 -22.34 -9.93
N LYS A 37 -26.55 -21.93 -10.35
CA LYS A 37 -27.12 -20.62 -9.94
C LYS A 37 -27.27 -20.64 -8.41
N PRO A 38 -26.94 -19.55 -7.68
CA PRO A 38 -26.99 -19.54 -6.22
C PRO A 38 -28.39 -19.70 -5.61
N ASN A 39 -29.46 -19.71 -6.41
CA ASN A 39 -30.85 -19.77 -5.90
C ASN A 39 -31.61 -21.05 -6.30
N ALA A 40 -31.01 -22.23 -6.14
CA ALA A 40 -31.73 -23.50 -6.22
C ALA A 40 -31.54 -24.30 -4.93
N SER A 41 -32.33 -23.94 -3.91
CA SER A 41 -32.48 -24.68 -2.66
C SER A 41 -33.17 -26.02 -2.92
N SER A 42 -32.37 -27.08 -3.11
CA SER A 42 -32.85 -28.47 -3.02
C SER A 42 -32.45 -29.01 -1.65
N GLY A 43 -33.45 -29.40 -0.86
CA GLY A 43 -33.32 -29.80 0.53
C GLY A 43 -32.25 -30.86 0.78
N VAL A 44 -31.21 -30.44 1.51
CA VAL A 44 -30.30 -31.33 2.24
C VAL A 44 -30.28 -30.75 3.65
N LYS A 45 -30.66 -31.55 4.65
CA LYS A 45 -30.53 -31.17 6.07
C LYS A 45 -29.04 -31.22 6.43
N THR A 46 -28.33 -30.14 6.13
CA THR A 46 -26.98 -29.89 6.65
C THR A 46 -27.07 -29.57 8.15
N PRO A 47 -26.05 -29.90 8.95
CA PRO A 47 -25.99 -29.43 10.34
C PRO A 47 -26.15 -27.90 10.34
N LYS A 48 -26.92 -27.39 11.30
CA LYS A 48 -27.23 -25.97 11.46
C LYS A 48 -25.94 -25.22 11.78
N TRP A 49 -25.20 -24.84 10.75
CA TRP A 49 -24.33 -23.67 10.82
C TRP A 49 -25.30 -22.51 11.03
N GLU A 50 -25.24 -21.89 12.21
CA GLU A 50 -25.87 -20.58 12.35
C GLU A 50 -25.30 -19.70 11.24
N PRO A 51 -26.15 -19.04 10.44
CA PRO A 51 -25.64 -18.17 9.40
C PRO A 51 -24.75 -17.14 10.09
N ASP A 52 -23.45 -17.18 9.78
CA ASP A 52 -22.49 -16.18 10.23
C ASP A 52 -23.15 -14.81 10.04
N GLU A 53 -23.25 -14.08 11.13
CA GLU A 53 -23.86 -12.75 11.17
C GLU A 53 -23.28 -11.94 9.99
N PRO A 54 -24.12 -11.34 9.12
CA PRO A 54 -23.62 -10.65 7.95
C PRO A 54 -22.60 -9.61 8.39
N LEU A 55 -21.38 -9.69 7.85
CA LEU A 55 -20.29 -8.78 8.19
C LEU A 55 -20.81 -7.35 8.14
N PRO A 56 -20.66 -6.57 9.22
CA PRO A 56 -21.15 -5.21 9.24
C PRO A 56 -20.45 -4.43 8.12
N ASP A 57 -21.22 -3.70 7.32
CA ASP A 57 -20.69 -2.81 6.30
C ASP A 57 -20.13 -1.56 6.99
N LEU A 58 -18.93 -1.70 7.56
CA LEU A 58 -18.23 -0.66 8.32
C LEU A 58 -17.61 0.42 7.42
N GLY A 59 -17.94 0.46 6.13
CA GLY A 59 -17.38 1.44 5.20
C GLY A 59 -15.85 1.39 5.15
N ALA A 60 -15.21 2.53 4.86
CA ALA A 60 -13.76 2.65 4.77
C ALA A 60 -13.08 2.48 6.15
N THR A 61 -12.79 1.22 6.51
CA THR A 61 -11.72 0.74 7.41
C THR A 61 -11.44 1.56 8.68
N SER A 62 -12.44 1.87 9.51
CA SER A 62 -12.16 2.41 10.87
C SER A 62 -11.48 1.38 11.78
N TYR A 63 -11.74 0.09 11.53
CA TYR A 63 -11.24 -1.03 12.33
C TYR A 63 -9.71 -1.06 12.47
N ILE A 64 -8.97 -0.71 11.41
CA ILE A 64 -7.50 -0.71 11.44
C ILE A 64 -7.00 0.41 12.36
N SER A 65 -7.61 1.59 12.28
CA SER A 65 -7.22 2.72 13.11
C SER A 65 -7.60 2.53 14.59
N GLU A 66 -8.70 1.81 14.86
CA GLU A 66 -9.14 1.50 16.22
C GLU A 66 -8.26 0.44 16.91
N THR A 67 -7.75 -0.52 16.15
CA THR A 67 -6.95 -1.64 16.69
C THR A 67 -5.45 -1.36 16.71
N ALA A 68 -4.96 -0.40 15.92
CA ALA A 68 -3.55 -0.06 15.87
C ALA A 68 -3.11 0.74 17.12
N PRO A 69 -2.11 0.29 17.89
CA PRO A 69 -1.61 0.97 19.08
C PRO A 69 -0.63 2.11 18.72
N VAL A 70 -1.04 3.01 17.83
CA VAL A 70 -0.14 4.00 17.21
C VAL A 70 -0.76 5.38 17.28
N GLN A 71 0.04 6.38 17.69
CA GLN A 71 -0.41 7.77 17.80
C GLN A 71 0.34 8.74 16.89
N ASP A 72 1.60 8.44 16.58
CA ASP A 72 2.50 9.32 15.82
C ASP A 72 2.82 8.75 14.44
N VAL A 73 3.19 9.61 13.50
CA VAL A 73 3.57 9.23 12.13
C VAL A 73 4.82 8.33 12.12
N VAL A 74 5.81 8.61 12.97
CA VAL A 74 7.03 7.80 13.06
C VAL A 74 6.72 6.38 13.53
N GLN A 75 5.84 6.26 14.52
CA GLN A 75 5.38 4.96 15.03
C GLN A 75 4.56 4.25 13.96
N ALA A 76 3.70 4.97 13.22
CA ALA A 76 2.91 4.40 12.13
C ALA A 76 3.77 3.85 11.01
N ILE A 77 4.84 4.55 10.61
CA ILE A 77 5.78 4.06 9.59
C ILE A 77 6.41 2.73 10.02
N ARG A 78 6.84 2.62 11.28
CA ARG A 78 7.41 1.37 11.83
C ARG A 78 6.36 0.27 11.92
N TYR A 79 5.19 0.58 12.46
CA TYR A 79 4.08 -0.36 12.59
C TYR A 79 3.67 -0.94 11.23
N VAL A 80 3.43 -0.08 10.22
CA VAL A 80 3.08 -0.52 8.87
C VAL A 80 4.14 -1.45 8.30
N ARG A 81 5.42 -1.17 8.50
CA ARG A 81 6.52 -2.03 8.02
C ARG A 81 6.53 -3.38 8.71
N ASP A 82 6.27 -3.42 10.00
CA ASP A 82 6.31 -4.66 10.79
C ASP A 82 5.05 -5.51 10.60
N SER A 83 3.90 -4.87 10.34
CA SER A 83 2.60 -5.53 10.21
C SER A 83 2.09 -5.66 8.77
N MET A 84 2.84 -5.24 7.76
CA MET A 84 2.38 -5.34 6.35
C MET A 84 2.29 -6.78 5.85
N PHE A 85 3.02 -7.72 6.48
CA PHE A 85 3.00 -9.13 6.13
C PHE A 85 2.79 -9.99 7.36
N ASP A 86 1.74 -10.80 7.36
CA ASP A 86 1.59 -11.85 8.34
C ASP A 86 2.59 -13.00 8.10
N GLU A 87 2.82 -13.75 9.17
CA GLU A 87 3.58 -14.99 9.13
C GLU A 87 2.98 -15.97 8.11
N LEU A 88 3.86 -16.74 7.45
CA LEU A 88 3.40 -17.74 6.49
C LEU A 88 2.71 -18.88 7.25
N PRO A 89 1.48 -19.27 6.87
CA PRO A 89 0.78 -20.34 7.56
C PRO A 89 1.52 -21.66 7.39
N ALA A 90 1.48 -22.52 8.42
CA ALA A 90 2.13 -23.82 8.43
C ALA A 90 1.74 -24.72 7.24
N ARG A 91 0.54 -24.51 6.67
CA ARG A 91 0.04 -25.18 5.47
C ARG A 91 -0.15 -24.20 4.31
N ALA A 92 0.90 -23.48 3.94
CA ALA A 92 0.85 -22.55 2.81
C ALA A 92 0.71 -23.23 1.43
N GLY A 93 0.86 -24.56 1.33
CA GLY A 93 0.85 -25.27 0.04
C GLY A 93 2.05 -24.94 -0.86
N MET A 94 3.07 -24.27 -0.32
CA MET A 94 4.28 -23.87 -1.01
C MET A 94 5.42 -24.84 -0.67
N ASN A 95 6.28 -25.14 -1.65
CA ASN A 95 7.54 -25.84 -1.39
C ASN A 95 8.48 -24.95 -0.55
N SER A 96 9.36 -25.57 0.23
CA SER A 96 10.41 -24.93 1.02
C SER A 96 11.23 -23.88 0.25
N THR A 97 11.58 -24.15 -1.01
CA THR A 97 12.30 -23.20 -1.87
C THR A 97 11.49 -21.92 -2.10
N ARG A 98 10.21 -22.06 -2.44
CA ARG A 98 9.31 -20.94 -2.67
C ARG A 98 9.03 -20.15 -1.39
N ILE A 99 8.98 -20.82 -0.24
CA ILE A 99 8.90 -20.16 1.07
C ILE A 99 10.15 -19.31 1.31
N ALA A 100 11.34 -19.87 1.09
CA ALA A 100 12.60 -19.14 1.26
C ALA A 100 12.71 -17.94 0.31
N GLU A 101 12.31 -18.09 -0.95
CA GLU A 101 12.25 -17.00 -1.93
C GLU A 101 11.34 -15.86 -1.46
N VAL A 102 10.13 -16.18 -0.98
CA VAL A 102 9.18 -15.17 -0.48
C VAL A 102 9.75 -14.45 0.75
N LEU A 103 10.34 -15.18 1.69
CA LEU A 103 10.93 -14.59 2.89
C LEU A 103 12.14 -13.71 2.55
N ASN A 104 12.96 -14.12 1.60
CA ASN A 104 14.07 -13.31 1.11
C ASN A 104 13.59 -12.07 0.36
N LEU A 105 12.53 -12.19 -0.45
CA LEU A 105 11.90 -11.06 -1.11
C LEU A 105 11.40 -10.05 -0.08
N ARG A 106 10.66 -10.50 0.95
CA ARG A 106 10.19 -9.64 2.06
C ARG A 106 11.35 -8.92 2.75
N ARG A 107 12.47 -9.60 3.02
CA ARG A 107 13.68 -8.99 3.61
C ARG A 107 14.36 -7.97 2.68
N SER A 108 14.27 -8.18 1.37
CA SER A 108 14.87 -7.28 0.37
C SER A 108 14.05 -6.02 0.08
N LEU A 109 12.82 -5.92 0.62
CA LEU A 109 11.99 -4.76 0.39
C LEU A 109 12.59 -3.51 1.05
N PRO A 110 12.55 -2.35 0.36
CA PRO A 110 13.00 -1.11 0.94
C PRO A 110 12.13 -0.73 2.15
N PRO A 111 12.70 -0.14 3.20
CA PRO A 111 11.96 0.31 4.39
C PRO A 111 11.19 1.60 4.10
N VAL A 112 10.21 1.50 3.21
CA VAL A 112 9.33 2.58 2.78
C VAL A 112 7.90 2.28 3.22
N ALA A 113 7.18 3.29 3.69
CA ALA A 113 5.75 3.21 3.98
C ALA A 113 4.99 4.17 3.08
N SER A 114 3.92 3.72 2.43
CA SER A 114 3.08 4.63 1.64
C SER A 114 2.27 5.55 2.57
N VAL A 115 2.09 6.81 2.15
CA VAL A 115 1.25 7.78 2.85
C VAL A 115 -0.18 7.27 3.01
N ALA A 116 -0.70 6.52 2.04
CA ALA A 116 -2.01 5.89 2.12
C ALA A 116 -2.12 4.93 3.33
N HIS A 117 -1.10 4.11 3.58
CA HIS A 117 -1.12 3.21 4.75
C HIS A 117 -1.07 3.98 6.07
N VAL A 118 -0.29 5.06 6.13
CA VAL A 118 -0.23 5.91 7.34
C VAL A 118 -1.60 6.52 7.64
N HIS A 119 -2.31 7.02 6.62
CA HIS A 119 -3.68 7.54 6.78
C HIS A 119 -4.70 6.47 7.18
N THR A 120 -4.52 5.23 6.75
CA THR A 120 -5.41 4.13 7.20
C THR A 120 -5.18 3.77 8.66
N VAL A 121 -3.95 3.91 9.17
CA VAL A 121 -3.62 3.62 10.58
C VAL A 121 -4.01 4.79 11.48
N LEU A 122 -3.79 6.03 11.03
CA LEU A 122 -4.08 7.24 11.80
C LEU A 122 -5.35 7.91 11.26
N ASN A 123 -6.48 7.73 11.94
CA ASN A 123 -7.81 8.27 11.57
C ASN A 123 -7.93 9.80 11.77
N ALA A 124 -7.00 10.58 11.22
CA ALA A 124 -6.96 12.05 11.29
C ALA A 124 -6.11 12.64 10.14
N PRO A 125 -6.54 12.55 8.87
CA PRO A 125 -5.69 12.80 7.70
C PRO A 125 -5.08 14.21 7.67
N THR A 126 -5.81 15.23 8.11
CA THR A 126 -5.32 16.62 8.14
C THR A 126 -4.24 16.85 9.20
N LYS A 127 -4.36 16.18 10.36
CA LYS A 127 -3.35 16.25 11.43
C LYS A 127 -2.09 15.50 10.99
N VAL A 128 -2.26 14.32 10.41
CA VAL A 128 -1.20 13.47 9.89
C VAL A 128 -0.39 14.20 8.81
N GLU A 129 -1.05 14.86 7.84
CA GLU A 129 -0.33 15.62 6.81
C GLU A 129 0.48 16.79 7.39
N ARG A 130 -0.06 17.51 8.39
CA ARG A 130 0.68 18.58 9.08
C ARG A 130 1.93 18.02 9.77
N GLU A 131 1.77 16.92 10.48
CA GLU A 131 2.88 16.24 11.16
C GLU A 131 3.92 15.71 10.16
N ILE A 132 3.50 15.12 9.03
CA ILE A 132 4.40 14.69 7.96
C ILE A 132 5.23 15.87 7.46
N VAL A 133 4.59 17.01 7.19
CA VAL A 133 5.29 18.22 6.71
C VAL A 133 6.29 18.72 7.76
N GLU A 134 5.97 18.68 9.05
CA GLU A 134 6.88 19.03 10.14
C GLU A 134 8.06 18.06 10.26
N LEU A 135 7.82 16.76 10.12
CA LEU A 135 8.85 15.71 10.15
C LEU A 135 9.78 15.77 8.94
N VAL A 136 9.25 16.15 7.77
CA VAL A 136 10.05 16.42 6.57
C VAL A 136 10.87 17.69 6.75
N LYS A 137 10.27 18.78 7.27
CA LYS A 137 10.97 20.03 7.56
C LYS A 137 12.07 19.88 8.61
N SER A 138 11.93 18.97 9.57
CA SER A 138 12.95 18.66 10.57
C SER A 138 13.98 17.63 10.09
N GLY A 139 13.82 17.06 8.89
CA GLY A 139 14.75 16.07 8.32
C GLY A 139 14.74 14.71 9.02
N ARG A 140 13.71 14.43 9.82
CA ARG A 140 13.49 13.11 10.45
C ARG A 140 12.90 12.11 9.47
N VAL A 141 12.05 12.58 8.56
CA VAL A 141 11.40 11.77 7.51
C VAL A 141 11.76 12.34 6.14
N ARG A 142 11.98 11.47 5.15
CA ARG A 142 12.12 11.84 3.74
C ARG A 142 10.88 11.38 2.98
N ARG A 143 10.28 12.28 2.20
CA ARG A 143 9.19 11.96 1.27
C ARG A 143 9.79 11.58 -0.09
N LEU A 144 9.36 10.46 -0.64
CA LEU A 144 9.77 9.92 -1.92
C LEU A 144 8.56 9.83 -2.84
N ILE A 145 8.72 10.25 -4.09
CA ILE A 145 7.69 10.15 -5.11
C ILE A 145 8.14 9.07 -6.09
N VAL A 146 7.32 8.02 -6.24
CA VAL A 146 7.56 6.95 -7.21
C VAL A 146 6.79 7.29 -8.48
N PRO A 147 7.46 7.76 -9.55
CA PRO A 147 6.78 8.14 -10.78
C PRO A 147 6.10 6.92 -11.43
N GLY A 148 4.95 7.15 -12.05
CA GLY A 148 4.19 6.10 -12.73
C GLY A 148 3.45 5.11 -11.82
N ARG A 149 3.41 5.37 -10.50
CA ARG A 149 2.61 4.60 -9.54
C ARG A 149 1.46 5.45 -9.00
N GLY A 150 0.23 5.09 -9.40
CA GLY A 150 -0.99 5.79 -8.99
C GLY A 150 -1.32 7.00 -9.88
N ASN A 151 -2.58 7.42 -9.85
CA ASN A 151 -2.99 8.74 -10.33
C ASN A 151 -2.65 9.75 -9.22
N ASP A 152 -2.12 10.92 -9.54
CA ASP A 152 -1.61 11.92 -8.57
C ASP A 152 -2.62 12.29 -7.45
N ALA A 153 -3.90 11.99 -7.66
CA ALA A 153 -4.97 12.19 -6.68
C ALA A 153 -5.03 11.14 -5.54
N ALA A 154 -4.45 9.94 -5.71
CA ALA A 154 -4.64 8.82 -4.78
C ALA A 154 -3.47 8.58 -3.81
N GLY A 155 -2.35 9.33 -3.93
CA GLY A 155 -1.22 9.24 -3.00
C GLY A 155 -0.49 7.88 -2.97
N LEU A 156 -0.83 6.93 -3.85
CA LEU A 156 -0.15 5.62 -3.93
C LEU A 156 1.31 5.72 -4.38
N GLY A 157 1.68 6.79 -5.08
CA GLY A 157 3.06 7.08 -5.46
C GLY A 157 3.86 7.78 -4.36
N ASP A 158 3.20 8.26 -3.30
CA ASP A 158 3.85 8.96 -2.19
C ASP A 158 4.26 7.97 -1.09
N CYS A 159 5.56 7.94 -0.84
CA CYS A 159 6.19 7.09 0.17
C CYS A 159 6.97 7.94 1.18
N LEU A 160 7.02 7.46 2.41
CA LEU A 160 7.78 8.04 3.52
C LEU A 160 8.84 7.04 3.97
N VAL A 161 10.02 7.56 4.28
CA VAL A 161 11.15 6.79 4.82
C VAL A 161 11.73 7.52 6.01
N LEU A 162 12.07 6.80 7.07
CA LEU A 162 12.84 7.36 8.17
C LEU A 162 14.23 7.72 7.69
N ALA A 163 14.67 8.93 8.00
CA ALA A 163 15.93 9.40 7.46
C ALA A 163 17.14 8.60 7.98
N GLU A 164 17.04 7.94 9.14
CA GLU A 164 18.02 6.97 9.65
C GLU A 164 18.12 5.72 8.77
N ASP A 165 16.99 5.13 8.40
CA ASP A 165 16.92 3.95 7.54
C ASP A 165 17.43 4.26 6.14
N TRP A 166 17.05 5.43 5.60
CA TRP A 166 17.54 5.91 4.31
C TRP A 166 19.07 6.05 4.29
N ASP A 167 19.60 6.69 5.33
CA ASP A 167 21.01 6.93 5.53
C ASP A 167 21.81 5.61 5.62
N GLY A 168 21.23 4.59 6.27
CA GLY A 168 21.76 3.22 6.29
C GLY A 168 21.87 2.62 4.88
N ILE A 169 20.80 2.69 4.09
CA ILE A 169 20.75 2.14 2.72
C ILE A 169 21.79 2.82 1.81
N VAL A 170 21.87 4.16 1.88
CA VAL A 170 22.82 4.93 1.07
C VAL A 170 24.26 4.56 1.42
N ARG A 171 24.57 4.34 2.70
CA ARG A 171 25.91 3.91 3.13
C ARG A 171 26.22 2.48 2.72
N SER A 172 25.27 1.57 2.86
CA SER A 172 25.46 0.15 2.53
C SER A 172 25.53 -0.12 1.03
N SER A 173 25.08 0.82 0.19
CA SER A 173 25.08 0.65 -1.26
C SER A 173 26.50 0.65 -1.83
N PRO A 174 26.94 -0.45 -2.49
CA PRO A 174 28.26 -0.52 -3.10
C PRO A 174 28.34 0.23 -4.45
N SER A 175 27.19 0.56 -5.05
CA SER A 175 27.12 1.22 -6.36
C SER A 175 27.26 2.75 -6.30
N LEU A 176 27.18 3.33 -5.09
CA LEU A 176 27.32 4.76 -4.87
C LEU A 176 28.77 5.09 -4.51
N ALA A 177 29.37 6.03 -5.24
CA ALA A 177 30.70 6.55 -4.92
C ALA A 177 30.67 7.34 -3.60
N ASP A 178 31.73 7.22 -2.80
CA ASP A 178 31.89 7.90 -1.51
C ASP A 178 31.68 9.44 -1.53
N PRO A 179 32.09 10.21 -2.55
CA PRO A 179 31.78 11.63 -2.60
C PRO A 179 30.27 11.92 -2.68
N ILE A 180 29.51 11.08 -3.38
CA ILE A 180 28.05 11.21 -3.53
C ILE A 180 27.34 10.84 -2.22
N LYS A 181 27.85 9.81 -1.54
CA LYS A 181 27.39 9.47 -0.18
C LYS A 181 27.62 10.66 0.76
N GLY A 182 28.80 11.28 0.75
CA GLY A 182 29.09 12.47 1.55
C GLY A 182 28.13 13.64 1.26
N ALA A 183 27.89 13.96 -0.01
CA ALA A 183 27.00 15.06 -0.41
C ALA A 183 25.55 14.88 0.11
N LEU A 184 24.99 13.67 0.01
CA LEU A 184 23.65 13.35 0.52
C LEU A 184 23.52 13.45 2.05
N TYR A 185 24.64 13.41 2.77
CA TYR A 185 24.73 13.65 4.21
C TYR A 185 24.99 15.12 4.56
N PHE A 186 25.73 15.85 3.73
CA PHE A 186 26.11 17.25 3.99
C PHE A 186 24.93 18.22 3.82
N GLU A 187 24.05 17.98 2.85
CA GLU A 187 22.80 18.76 2.68
C GLU A 187 21.94 18.73 3.97
N ARG A 188 22.06 17.66 4.76
CA ARG A 188 21.42 17.49 6.07
C ARG A 188 21.98 18.41 7.16
N LYS A 189 23.28 18.73 7.11
CA LYS A 189 23.94 19.59 8.12
C LYS A 189 23.78 21.07 7.81
N GLU A 190 23.86 21.50 6.55
CA GLU A 190 23.64 22.92 6.24
C GLU A 190 22.20 23.35 6.53
N LEU A 191 21.19 22.53 6.23
CA LEU A 191 19.80 22.83 6.61
C LEU A 191 19.58 22.94 8.13
N HIS A 192 20.38 22.23 8.94
CA HIS A 192 20.31 22.30 10.40
C HIS A 192 21.12 23.49 10.97
N ILE A 193 22.29 23.79 10.39
CA ILE A 193 23.18 24.88 10.82
C ILE A 193 22.65 26.25 10.39
N PHE A 194 22.13 26.40 9.17
CA PHE A 194 21.46 27.64 8.74
C PHE A 194 20.22 27.98 9.56
N ARG A 195 19.62 26.98 10.22
CA ARG A 195 18.41 27.16 11.03
C ARG A 195 18.73 27.47 12.48
N ALA A 196 19.71 26.79 13.07
CA ALA A 196 20.21 27.12 14.41
C ALA A 196 20.80 28.54 14.50
N GLY A 197 21.40 29.05 13.41
CA GLY A 197 21.89 30.43 13.34
C GLY A 197 20.80 31.50 13.17
N ARG A 198 19.56 31.13 12.84
CA ARG A 198 18.45 32.08 12.62
C ARG A 198 17.60 32.28 13.88
N ASP A 199 17.59 31.31 14.80
CA ASP A 199 16.89 31.39 16.09
C ASP A 199 17.70 32.13 17.19
N LEU A 200 18.96 32.50 16.90
CA LEU A 200 19.84 33.28 17.79
C LEU A 200 19.87 34.79 17.48
N LEU A 201 19.00 35.26 16.57
CA LEU A 201 18.94 36.65 16.09
C LEU A 201 17.56 37.31 16.25
N THR A 202 16.73 36.80 17.15
CA THR A 202 15.54 37.46 17.70
C THR A 202 15.63 37.52 19.21
#